data_AF-A0A9N9XCN8-F1
#
_entry.id   AF-A0A9N9XCN8-F1
#
_cell.length_a   1.000
_cell.length_b   1.000
_cell.length_c   1.000
_cell.angle_alpha   90.00
_cell.angle_beta   90.00
_cell.angle_gamma   90.00
#
_symmetry.space_group_name_H-M   'P 1'
#
loop_
_entity.id
_entity.type
_entity.pdbx_description
1 polymer ?
#
loop_
_entity_poly.entity_id
_entity_poly.type
_entity_poly.pdbx_seq_one_letter_code
_entity_poly.pdbx_strand_id
1 'polypeptide(L)'
;MKHIWIFLVVVFAVYQSDQLLSKTEKQRYDGWFNNLAHPEWGSVDSHLIRRTPAAYSDGVYMLSGQDRPSPRKLSRLFMKGLDGLGSMKNRTALLAFFGQLVTSEIVMASESGCPIEMHHIEIEKCDEMYDQDCSGTKYIPFHRASYDMKTGQSPNSPREQLNQVTSWIDGSFIYSTSEPWVNAMRSFENGSFLTDSTGKMPVHNHMRVPLFNYPVPHMMKTLSTERLFLLGDARTNQNPALLTISVLFFRWHNVVAWKIKKHNPDWSDEDVFQKARRIVIATLQTKKCFIEVIKGSEKPLFQPEYFFQNVIVYEYIPAFLEETLPPYKGYNPDIHPGITHVFQSAAFRFGHSLIPPGLYRRDSKCNFKKTPMGDIALRLCSTWWDSNFPKHLYFKSIFN
;
A
#
# COMPACT_ATOMS: atom_id res chain seq x y z
N MET A 1 -4.13 47.52 -49.77
CA MET A 1 -4.05 46.07 -49.45
C MET A 1 -2.69 45.66 -48.84
N LYS A 2 -2.15 46.39 -47.84
CA LYS A 2 -0.89 46.02 -47.14
C LYS A 2 -0.99 46.00 -45.60
N HIS A 3 -2.14 46.36 -45.02
CA HIS A 3 -2.32 46.39 -43.56
C HIS A 3 -3.17 45.26 -42.97
N ILE A 4 -3.77 44.40 -43.81
CA ILE A 4 -4.63 43.28 -43.36
C ILE A 4 -3.80 42.03 -43.04
N TRP A 5 -2.60 41.89 -43.61
CA TRP A 5 -1.75 40.72 -43.39
C TRP A 5 -0.98 40.73 -42.06
N ILE A 6 -0.73 41.90 -41.46
CA ILE A 6 0.01 42.00 -40.19
C ILE A 6 -0.88 41.61 -39.01
N PHE A 7 -2.18 41.90 -39.06
CA PHE A 7 -3.11 41.52 -37.99
C PHE A 7 -3.37 40.00 -37.94
N LEU A 8 -3.40 39.32 -39.09
CA LEU A 8 -3.58 37.87 -39.14
C LEU A 8 -2.36 37.08 -38.61
N VAL A 9 -1.14 37.59 -38.84
CA VAL A 9 0.09 36.94 -38.32
C VAL A 9 0.22 37.12 -36.80
N VAL A 10 -0.22 38.26 -36.26
CA VAL A 10 -0.21 38.49 -34.80
C VAL A 10 -1.30 37.66 -34.10
N VAL A 11 -2.48 37.48 -34.70
CA VAL A 11 -3.54 36.65 -34.12
C VAL A 11 -3.20 35.15 -34.16
N PHE A 12 -2.50 34.68 -35.20
CA PHE A 12 -2.00 33.30 -35.24
C PHE A 12 -0.83 33.04 -34.26
N ALA A 13 0.01 34.05 -33.98
CA ALA A 13 1.09 33.93 -33.00
C ALA A 13 0.58 33.93 -31.55
N VAL A 14 -0.55 34.59 -31.26
CA VAL A 14 -1.16 34.64 -29.91
C VAL A 14 -1.93 33.35 -29.58
N TYR A 15 -2.48 32.66 -30.58
CA TYR A 15 -3.12 31.35 -30.40
C TYR A 15 -2.15 30.16 -30.30
N GLN A 16 -0.84 30.38 -30.44
CA GLN A 16 0.19 29.36 -30.22
C GLN A 16 0.82 29.47 -28.81
N SER A 17 0.12 30.13 -27.90
CA SER A 17 0.38 30.13 -26.46
C SER A 17 -0.56 29.21 -25.69
N ASP A 18 -1.17 28.23 -26.37
CA ASP A 18 -1.69 27.06 -25.67
C ASP A 18 -0.52 26.43 -24.93
N GLN A 19 -0.61 26.54 -23.62
CA GLN A 19 0.39 26.15 -22.66
C GLN A 19 0.98 24.79 -23.05
N LEU A 20 2.30 24.70 -22.91
CA LEU A 20 3.06 23.46 -22.98
C LEU A 20 2.67 22.56 -21.79
N LEU A 21 1.40 22.17 -21.72
CA LEU A 21 0.88 21.12 -20.87
C LEU A 21 1.77 19.91 -21.10
N SER A 22 2.31 19.35 -20.02
CA SER A 22 3.17 18.16 -20.03
C SER A 22 2.66 17.15 -21.06
N LYS A 23 3.37 17.00 -22.20
CA LYS A 23 3.05 16.06 -23.29
C LYS A 23 3.07 14.58 -22.88
N THR A 24 3.28 14.27 -21.60
CA THR A 24 3.21 12.91 -21.09
C THR A 24 1.83 12.67 -20.48
N GLU A 25 1.17 11.61 -20.92
CA GLU A 25 -0.03 11.08 -20.27
C GLU A 25 0.21 10.86 -18.77
N LYS A 26 -0.70 11.37 -17.94
CA LYS A 26 -0.64 11.20 -16.49
C LYS A 26 -1.22 9.84 -16.15
N GLN A 27 -0.46 9.03 -15.41
CA GLN A 27 -0.96 7.76 -14.89
C GLN A 27 -2.19 8.04 -14.01
N ARG A 28 -3.28 7.29 -14.21
CA ARG A 28 -4.47 7.40 -13.37
C ARG A 28 -4.22 6.87 -11.96
N TYR A 29 -5.08 7.20 -11.01
CA TYR A 29 -5.00 6.69 -9.63
C TYR A 29 -5.74 5.35 -9.47
N ASP A 30 -6.75 5.12 -10.31
CA ASP A 30 -7.64 3.95 -10.24
C ASP A 30 -7.13 2.72 -11.02
N GLY A 31 -5.96 2.84 -11.65
CA GLY A 31 -5.32 1.77 -12.44
C GLY A 31 -5.97 1.48 -13.80
N TRP A 32 -7.02 2.22 -14.19
CA TRP A 32 -7.68 2.06 -15.48
C TRP A 32 -6.81 2.57 -16.64
N PHE A 33 -7.09 2.06 -17.84
CA PHE A 33 -6.45 2.45 -19.12
C PHE A 33 -4.94 2.24 -19.18
N ASN A 34 -4.37 1.40 -18.30
CA ASN A 34 -2.95 1.05 -18.36
C ASN A 34 -2.65 0.10 -19.55
N ASN A 35 -3.53 -0.86 -19.81
CA ASN A 35 -3.47 -1.73 -20.98
C ASN A 35 -4.39 -1.19 -22.09
N LEU A 36 -3.89 -1.14 -23.32
CA LEU A 36 -4.60 -0.59 -24.47
C LEU A 36 -5.79 -1.45 -24.92
N ALA A 37 -5.64 -2.77 -24.90
CA ALA A 37 -6.67 -3.71 -25.34
C ALA A 37 -7.68 -4.04 -24.23
N HIS A 38 -7.23 -4.01 -22.98
CA HIS A 38 -8.02 -4.35 -21.79
C HIS A 38 -7.92 -3.24 -20.74
N PRO A 39 -8.65 -2.13 -20.90
CA PRO A 39 -8.54 -0.97 -20.00
C PRO A 39 -8.80 -1.24 -18.52
N GLU A 40 -9.55 -2.29 -18.21
CA GLU A 40 -9.93 -2.73 -16.86
C GLU A 40 -8.87 -3.57 -16.14
N TRP A 41 -7.84 -4.04 -16.86
CA TRP A 41 -6.85 -4.92 -16.26
C TRP A 41 -6.04 -4.23 -15.17
N GLY A 42 -6.08 -4.81 -13.97
CA GLY A 42 -5.33 -4.32 -12.81
C GLY A 42 -5.89 -3.04 -12.18
N SER A 43 -7.08 -2.60 -12.60
CA SER A 43 -7.77 -1.49 -11.95
C SER A 43 -8.29 -1.84 -10.56
N VAL A 44 -8.70 -0.82 -9.81
CA VAL A 44 -9.55 -1.01 -8.62
C VAL A 44 -10.82 -1.78 -9.01
N ASP A 45 -11.27 -2.64 -8.10
CA ASP A 45 -12.40 -3.55 -8.23
C ASP A 45 -12.32 -4.53 -9.41
N SER A 46 -11.11 -4.76 -9.93
CA SER A 46 -10.85 -5.87 -10.87
C SER A 46 -10.85 -7.22 -10.13
N HIS A 47 -11.12 -8.30 -10.86
CA HIS A 47 -11.13 -9.65 -10.29
C HIS A 47 -9.71 -10.10 -9.92
N LEU A 48 -9.61 -10.87 -8.84
CA LEU A 48 -8.43 -11.72 -8.64
C LEU A 48 -8.40 -12.84 -9.69
N ILE A 49 -7.21 -13.15 -10.20
CA ILE A 49 -7.04 -14.17 -11.24
C ILE A 49 -6.98 -15.58 -10.63
N ARG A 50 -7.57 -16.55 -11.31
CA ARG A 50 -7.44 -17.98 -10.97
C ARG A 50 -6.42 -18.69 -11.85
N ARG A 51 -5.51 -19.44 -11.21
CA ARG A 51 -4.64 -20.42 -11.90
C ARG A 51 -5.32 -21.79 -12.03
N THR A 52 -6.30 -22.06 -11.18
CA THR A 52 -7.11 -23.28 -11.16
C THR A 52 -8.58 -22.89 -10.94
N PRO A 53 -9.55 -23.70 -11.42
CA PRO A 53 -10.97 -23.44 -11.15
C PRO A 53 -11.29 -23.26 -9.66
N ALA A 54 -12.36 -22.52 -9.36
CA ALA A 54 -12.81 -22.30 -7.99
C ALA A 54 -13.26 -23.62 -7.33
N ALA A 55 -12.82 -23.86 -6.09
CA ALA A 55 -13.16 -25.05 -5.32
C ALA A 55 -14.18 -24.73 -4.22
N TYR A 56 -15.43 -24.52 -4.61
CA TYR A 56 -16.57 -24.36 -3.69
C TYR A 56 -17.33 -25.69 -3.53
N SER A 57 -17.98 -25.92 -2.38
CA SER A 57 -18.66 -27.20 -2.11
C SER A 57 -19.85 -27.45 -3.02
N ASP A 58 -20.53 -26.40 -3.46
CA ASP A 58 -21.64 -26.39 -4.42
C ASP A 58 -21.17 -26.11 -5.85
N GLY A 59 -19.86 -25.93 -6.06
CA GLY A 59 -19.28 -25.50 -7.32
C GLY A 59 -19.51 -24.02 -7.67
N VAL A 60 -20.12 -23.22 -6.80
CA VAL A 60 -20.52 -21.83 -7.12
C VAL A 60 -20.00 -20.83 -6.10
N TYR A 61 -20.43 -20.92 -4.84
CA TYR A 61 -20.09 -19.92 -3.83
C TYR A 61 -20.04 -20.46 -2.39
N MET A 62 -20.56 -21.63 -2.09
CA MET A 62 -20.53 -22.17 -0.72
C MET A 62 -19.11 -22.56 -0.33
N LEU A 63 -18.64 -22.06 0.82
CA LEU A 63 -17.30 -22.35 1.33
C LEU A 63 -17.08 -23.87 1.44
N SER A 64 -16.02 -24.34 0.79
CA SER A 64 -15.63 -25.75 0.85
C SER A 64 -14.93 -26.08 2.17
N GLY A 65 -14.84 -27.37 2.48
CA GLY A 65 -14.10 -27.87 3.63
C GLY A 65 -14.94 -28.09 4.89
N GLN A 66 -16.25 -28.35 4.76
CA GLN A 66 -17.09 -28.79 5.89
C GLN A 66 -16.63 -30.12 6.49
N ASP A 67 -15.88 -30.90 5.71
CA ASP A 67 -15.22 -32.15 6.07
C ASP A 67 -13.78 -31.95 6.61
N ARG A 68 -13.30 -30.70 6.69
CA ARG A 68 -11.94 -30.37 7.16
C ARG A 68 -11.94 -29.97 8.63
N PRO A 69 -10.81 -30.13 9.33
CA PRO A 69 -10.67 -29.60 10.68
C PRO A 69 -10.88 -28.09 10.73
N SER A 70 -11.46 -27.58 11.82
CA SER A 70 -11.60 -26.13 12.04
C SER A 70 -10.29 -25.38 11.81
N PRO A 71 -10.32 -24.19 11.16
CA PRO A 71 -9.15 -23.33 11.02
C PRO A 71 -8.42 -23.03 12.34
N ARG A 72 -9.16 -22.92 13.46
CA ARG A 72 -8.54 -22.70 14.79
C ARG A 72 -7.75 -23.92 15.24
N LYS A 73 -8.26 -25.12 15.02
CA LYS A 73 -7.55 -26.37 15.33
C LYS A 73 -6.25 -26.47 14.54
N LEU A 74 -6.31 -26.22 13.22
CA LEU A 74 -5.11 -26.20 12.37
C LEU A 74 -4.11 -25.14 12.83
N SER A 75 -4.57 -23.93 13.17
CA SER A 75 -3.71 -22.87 13.72
C SER A 75 -2.99 -23.31 14.98
N ARG A 76 -3.66 -24.01 15.91
CA ARG A 76 -3.03 -24.53 17.12
C ARG A 76 -2.02 -25.63 16.84
N LEU A 77 -2.33 -26.54 15.92
CA LEU A 77 -1.45 -27.65 15.58
C LEU A 77 -0.19 -27.20 14.84
N PHE A 78 -0.30 -26.24 13.94
CA PHE A 78 0.81 -25.85 13.05
C PHE A 78 1.51 -24.55 13.43
N MET A 79 0.79 -23.59 14.03
CA MET A 79 1.31 -22.23 14.27
C MET A 79 1.67 -21.96 15.73
N LYS A 80 1.32 -22.86 16.66
CA LYS A 80 1.73 -22.73 18.07
C LYS A 80 3.20 -23.10 18.21
N GLY A 81 3.97 -22.22 18.84
CA GLY A 81 5.40 -22.42 19.06
C GLY A 81 5.97 -21.39 20.02
N LEU A 82 7.28 -21.47 20.25
CA LEU A 82 8.02 -20.47 21.01
C LEU A 82 8.25 -19.23 20.15
N ASP A 83 8.11 -18.05 20.76
CA ASP A 83 8.55 -16.80 20.17
C ASP A 83 10.07 -16.60 20.35
N GLY A 84 10.62 -15.58 19.70
CA GLY A 84 12.04 -15.25 19.79
C GLY A 84 12.98 -16.12 18.94
N LEU A 85 12.44 -17.04 18.15
CA LEU A 85 13.22 -17.80 17.17
C LEU A 85 13.70 -16.85 16.05
N GLY A 86 15.02 -16.67 15.96
CA GLY A 86 15.64 -15.84 14.93
C GLY A 86 15.41 -16.42 13.53
N SER A 87 15.38 -15.54 12.51
CA SER A 87 15.32 -16.00 11.13
C SER A 87 16.61 -16.75 10.77
N MET A 88 16.50 -17.99 10.29
CA MET A 88 17.64 -18.78 9.78
C MET A 88 18.43 -18.07 8.67
N LYS A 89 17.79 -17.11 8.00
CA LYS A 89 18.34 -16.31 6.89
C LYS A 89 18.70 -14.89 7.32
N ASN A 90 18.75 -14.62 8.63
CA ASN A 90 19.01 -13.30 9.21
C ASN A 90 18.12 -12.18 8.64
N ARG A 91 16.87 -12.51 8.27
CA ARG A 91 15.91 -11.53 7.76
C ARG A 91 15.52 -10.56 8.87
N THR A 92 15.48 -9.27 8.54
CA THR A 92 15.15 -8.21 9.49
C THR A 92 13.64 -8.07 9.67
N ALA A 93 13.21 -7.52 10.81
CA ALA A 93 11.81 -7.15 11.02
C ALA A 93 11.33 -6.13 9.96
N LEU A 94 12.21 -5.21 9.53
CA LEU A 94 11.89 -4.24 8.48
C LEU A 94 11.49 -4.93 7.18
N LEU A 95 12.16 -6.03 6.80
CA LEU A 95 11.80 -6.81 5.62
C LEU A 95 10.35 -7.34 5.71
N ALA A 96 9.93 -7.82 6.88
CA ALA A 96 8.58 -8.36 7.07
C ALA A 96 7.49 -7.29 6.90
N PHE A 97 7.68 -6.11 7.51
CA PHE A 97 6.73 -4.98 7.35
C PHE A 97 6.81 -4.30 5.99
N PHE A 98 7.98 -4.30 5.36
CA PHE A 98 8.10 -3.88 3.98
C PHE A 98 7.33 -4.82 3.04
N GLY A 99 7.36 -6.13 3.31
CA GLY A 99 6.48 -7.08 2.64
C GLY A 99 5.01 -6.72 2.80
N GLN A 100 4.58 -6.45 4.03
CA GLN A 100 3.21 -5.99 4.28
C GLN A 100 2.83 -4.76 3.44
N LEU A 101 3.72 -3.78 3.32
CA LEU A 101 3.53 -2.60 2.44
C LEU A 101 3.37 -3.01 0.97
N VAL A 102 4.25 -3.87 0.46
CA VAL A 102 4.19 -4.38 -0.93
C VAL A 102 2.87 -5.08 -1.21
N THR A 103 2.32 -5.85 -0.26
CA THR A 103 0.98 -6.42 -0.42
C THR A 103 -0.12 -5.37 -0.37
N SER A 104 -0.01 -4.37 0.51
CA SER A 104 -1.00 -3.30 0.53
C SER A 104 -1.04 -2.55 -0.81
N GLU A 105 0.10 -2.40 -1.47
CA GLU A 105 0.20 -1.75 -2.77
C GLU A 105 -0.57 -2.48 -3.88
N ILE A 106 -0.55 -3.81 -3.90
CA ILE A 106 -1.06 -4.59 -5.05
C ILE A 106 -2.34 -5.37 -4.78
N VAL A 107 -2.74 -5.58 -3.50
CA VAL A 107 -3.94 -6.35 -3.18
C VAL A 107 -4.66 -5.94 -1.89
N MET A 108 -5.99 -5.84 -1.99
CA MET A 108 -6.93 -5.67 -0.90
C MET A 108 -8.21 -6.44 -1.24
N ALA A 109 -8.28 -7.70 -0.83
CA ALA A 109 -9.35 -8.62 -1.21
C ALA A 109 -9.87 -9.43 -0.01
N SER A 110 -9.80 -8.86 1.19
CA SER A 110 -10.25 -9.50 2.43
C SER A 110 -11.33 -8.71 3.16
N GLU A 111 -11.71 -7.55 2.62
CA GLU A 111 -12.73 -6.70 3.21
C GLU A 111 -14.12 -7.29 2.99
N SER A 112 -15.00 -7.08 3.97
CA SER A 112 -16.34 -7.66 3.95
C SER A 112 -17.16 -7.11 2.78
N GLY A 113 -17.88 -8.00 2.10
CA GLY A 113 -18.80 -7.64 1.02
C GLY A 113 -20.22 -7.31 1.51
N CYS A 114 -21.05 -6.90 0.56
CA CYS A 114 -22.50 -6.79 0.71
C CYS A 114 -23.17 -7.85 -0.20
N PRO A 115 -24.16 -8.63 0.29
CA PRO A 115 -24.64 -8.69 1.67
C PRO A 115 -23.56 -9.23 2.63
N ILE A 116 -23.69 -8.91 3.92
CA ILE A 116 -22.78 -9.42 4.95
C ILE A 116 -23.00 -10.93 5.09
N GLU A 117 -22.00 -11.71 4.69
CA GLU A 117 -21.99 -13.16 4.88
C GLU A 117 -21.03 -13.50 6.01
N MET A 118 -21.56 -14.01 7.11
CA MET A 118 -20.77 -14.46 8.26
C MET A 118 -20.62 -15.99 8.22
N HIS A 119 -19.41 -16.45 8.51
CA HIS A 119 -19.09 -17.83 8.80
C HIS A 119 -18.52 -17.93 10.22
N HIS A 120 -18.86 -19.00 10.93
CA HIS A 120 -18.34 -19.24 12.26
C HIS A 120 -17.10 -20.11 12.17
N ILE A 121 -15.97 -19.61 12.66
CA ILE A 121 -14.80 -20.47 12.88
C ILE A 121 -15.03 -21.17 14.22
N GLU A 122 -15.30 -22.47 14.15
CA GLU A 122 -15.53 -23.31 15.32
C GLU A 122 -14.32 -23.33 16.24
N ILE A 123 -14.55 -23.23 17.55
CA ILE A 123 -13.51 -23.30 18.58
C ILE A 123 -13.68 -24.63 19.32
N GLU A 124 -12.59 -25.38 19.46
CA GLU A 124 -12.62 -26.62 20.25
C GLU A 124 -12.89 -26.31 21.72
N LYS A 125 -13.67 -27.19 22.38
CA LYS A 125 -13.93 -27.09 23.82
C LYS A 125 -12.62 -26.99 24.60
N CYS A 126 -12.58 -26.11 25.60
CA CYS A 126 -11.39 -25.83 26.40
C CYS A 126 -10.24 -25.20 25.59
N ASP A 127 -10.56 -24.37 24.58
CA ASP A 127 -9.53 -23.59 23.90
C ASP A 127 -8.87 -22.60 24.87
N GLU A 128 -7.54 -22.65 24.98
CA GLU A 128 -6.77 -21.89 25.97
C GLU A 128 -6.96 -20.37 25.88
N MET A 129 -7.29 -19.86 24.69
CA MET A 129 -7.44 -18.44 24.43
C MET A 129 -8.91 -18.03 24.40
N TYR A 130 -9.74 -18.82 23.70
CA TYR A 130 -11.10 -18.39 23.35
C TYR A 130 -12.23 -19.10 24.10
N ASP A 131 -11.96 -20.22 24.78
CA ASP A 131 -12.95 -21.01 25.54
C ASP A 131 -12.34 -21.52 26.86
N GLN A 132 -11.80 -20.61 27.67
CA GLN A 132 -11.16 -20.94 28.96
C GLN A 132 -12.11 -21.58 29.97
N ASP A 133 -13.40 -21.28 29.86
CA ASP A 133 -14.50 -21.84 30.66
C ASP A 133 -14.94 -23.23 30.16
N CYS A 134 -14.30 -23.78 29.13
CA CYS A 134 -14.63 -25.08 28.55
C CYS A 134 -16.12 -25.22 28.17
N SER A 135 -16.76 -24.13 27.75
CA SER A 135 -18.19 -24.11 27.44
C SER A 135 -18.51 -24.91 26.17
N GLY A 136 -17.57 -24.97 25.22
CA GLY A 136 -17.77 -25.58 23.90
C GLY A 136 -18.76 -24.84 22.99
N THR A 137 -19.17 -23.62 23.34
CA THR A 137 -20.16 -22.83 22.59
C THR A 137 -19.55 -21.59 21.90
N LYS A 138 -18.27 -21.33 22.11
CA LYS A 138 -17.56 -20.15 21.57
C LYS A 138 -17.23 -20.36 20.09
N TYR A 139 -17.21 -19.26 19.33
CA TYR A 139 -16.77 -19.23 17.94
C TYR A 139 -16.14 -17.88 17.60
N ILE A 140 -15.30 -17.84 16.56
CA ILE A 140 -14.75 -16.58 16.04
C ILE A 140 -15.61 -16.18 14.82
N PRO A 141 -16.24 -14.99 14.82
CA PRO A 141 -16.98 -14.52 13.66
C PRO A 141 -16.00 -14.19 12.52
N PHE A 142 -16.29 -14.68 11.32
CA PHE A 142 -15.51 -14.42 10.12
C PHE A 142 -16.43 -13.92 9.00
N HIS A 143 -16.19 -12.70 8.51
CA HIS A 143 -16.92 -12.18 7.35
C HIS A 143 -16.25 -12.63 6.06
N ARG A 144 -17.06 -13.00 5.06
CA ARG A 144 -16.58 -13.32 3.73
C ARG A 144 -16.19 -12.05 2.98
N ALA A 145 -15.14 -12.17 2.17
CA ALA A 145 -14.63 -11.09 1.35
C ALA A 145 -15.66 -10.63 0.29
N SER A 146 -15.56 -9.36 -0.10
CA SER A 146 -16.28 -8.78 -1.21
C SER A 146 -15.99 -9.51 -2.53
N TYR A 147 -16.99 -9.54 -3.39
CA TYR A 147 -16.97 -10.29 -4.64
C TYR A 147 -17.78 -9.55 -5.72
N ASP A 148 -17.54 -9.89 -6.98
CA ASP A 148 -18.35 -9.35 -8.08
C ASP A 148 -19.76 -9.95 -8.03
N MET A 149 -20.76 -9.11 -7.76
CA MET A 149 -22.17 -9.52 -7.69
C MET A 149 -22.72 -10.09 -9.01
N LYS A 150 -22.02 -9.90 -10.15
CA LYS A 150 -22.35 -10.54 -11.44
C LYS A 150 -21.88 -12.01 -11.50
N THR A 151 -21.10 -12.47 -10.53
CA THR A 151 -20.57 -13.84 -10.43
C THR A 151 -21.17 -14.56 -9.22
N GLY A 152 -20.88 -15.85 -9.07
CA GLY A 152 -21.33 -16.64 -7.91
C GLY A 152 -22.81 -17.02 -7.94
N GLN A 153 -23.43 -17.03 -9.13
CA GLN A 153 -24.85 -17.38 -9.33
C GLN A 153 -25.02 -18.68 -10.13
N SER A 154 -23.96 -19.20 -10.76
CA SER A 154 -24.01 -20.45 -11.54
C SER A 154 -22.66 -21.17 -11.54
N PRO A 155 -22.62 -22.50 -11.79
CA PRO A 155 -21.37 -23.25 -11.87
C PRO A 155 -20.41 -22.77 -12.97
N ASN A 156 -20.94 -22.14 -14.03
CA ASN A 156 -20.13 -21.59 -15.13
C ASN A 156 -19.56 -20.20 -14.83
N SER A 157 -20.04 -19.55 -13.77
CA SER A 157 -19.54 -18.26 -13.27
C SER A 157 -19.51 -18.32 -11.74
N PRO A 158 -18.57 -19.10 -11.16
CA PRO A 158 -18.41 -19.19 -9.72
C PRO A 158 -17.98 -17.84 -9.15
N ARG A 159 -18.07 -17.70 -7.83
CA ARG A 159 -17.80 -16.43 -7.16
C ARG A 159 -16.36 -15.95 -7.37
N GLU A 160 -16.20 -14.68 -7.79
CA GLU A 160 -14.90 -14.03 -7.93
C GLU A 160 -14.72 -12.87 -6.95
N GLN A 161 -13.66 -12.95 -6.13
CA GLN A 161 -13.30 -11.89 -5.19
C GLN A 161 -12.70 -10.69 -5.92
N LEU A 162 -13.01 -9.50 -5.42
CA LEU A 162 -12.52 -8.24 -5.98
C LEU A 162 -11.23 -7.80 -5.32
N ASN A 163 -10.37 -7.14 -6.09
CA ASN A 163 -9.24 -6.39 -5.59
C ASN A 163 -9.61 -4.91 -5.44
N GLN A 164 -9.73 -4.43 -4.21
CA GLN A 164 -10.12 -3.05 -3.90
C GLN A 164 -8.97 -2.04 -4.00
N VAL A 165 -7.79 -2.47 -4.45
CA VAL A 165 -6.69 -1.59 -4.87
C VAL A 165 -6.25 -1.95 -6.29
N THR A 166 -5.38 -1.12 -6.87
CA THR A 166 -4.74 -1.42 -8.15
C THR A 166 -3.85 -2.66 -8.01
N SER A 167 -3.69 -3.43 -9.09
CA SER A 167 -2.70 -4.54 -9.14
C SER A 167 -1.31 -4.05 -9.53
N TRP A 168 -1.17 -2.75 -9.77
CA TRP A 168 0.05 -2.10 -10.20
C TRP A 168 0.91 -1.71 -8.99
N ILE A 169 2.22 -1.59 -9.20
CA ILE A 169 3.13 -0.99 -8.19
C ILE A 169 3.23 0.51 -8.50
N ASP A 170 2.12 1.24 -8.42
CA ASP A 170 1.97 2.65 -8.84
C ASP A 170 1.98 3.67 -7.69
N GLY A 171 2.48 3.27 -6.53
CA GLY A 171 2.51 4.06 -5.31
C GLY A 171 1.12 4.34 -4.75
N SER A 172 0.12 3.49 -5.00
CA SER A 172 -1.25 3.68 -4.52
C SER A 172 -1.33 3.80 -2.99
N PHE A 173 -0.41 3.19 -2.24
CA PHE A 173 -0.37 3.40 -0.78
C PHE A 173 0.01 4.85 -0.36
N ILE A 174 0.69 5.59 -1.23
CA ILE A 174 1.10 6.99 -1.03
C ILE A 174 0.04 7.92 -1.62
N TYR A 175 -0.40 7.61 -2.84
CA TYR A 175 -1.22 8.46 -3.69
C TYR A 175 -2.67 7.98 -3.79
N SER A 176 -3.13 7.11 -2.91
CA SER A 176 -4.46 6.51 -2.97
C SER A 176 -4.81 5.86 -4.31
N THR A 177 -6.00 5.27 -4.37
CA THR A 177 -6.64 4.83 -5.61
C THR A 177 -7.80 5.73 -6.02
N SER A 178 -8.08 6.77 -5.22
CA SER A 178 -9.20 7.70 -5.40
C SER A 178 -8.69 9.13 -5.53
N GLU A 179 -8.94 9.77 -6.67
CA GLU A 179 -8.54 11.15 -6.92
C GLU A 179 -9.09 12.16 -5.87
N PRO A 180 -10.37 12.08 -5.43
CA PRO A 180 -10.86 12.89 -4.32
C PRO A 180 -10.08 12.71 -3.01
N TRP A 181 -9.65 11.48 -2.71
CA TRP A 181 -8.83 11.19 -1.52
C TRP A 181 -7.46 11.88 -1.63
N VAL A 182 -6.80 11.77 -2.78
CA VAL A 182 -5.52 12.47 -3.02
C VAL A 182 -5.68 13.97 -2.91
N ASN A 183 -6.75 14.52 -3.46
CA ASN A 183 -7.03 15.95 -3.38
C ASN A 183 -7.23 16.40 -1.92
N ALA A 184 -7.84 15.58 -1.07
CA ALA A 184 -7.89 15.83 0.36
C ALA A 184 -6.50 15.78 1.03
N MET A 185 -5.53 15.05 0.47
CA MET A 185 -4.16 15.01 0.99
C MET A 185 -3.28 16.17 0.51
N ARG A 186 -3.62 16.82 -0.61
CA ARG A 186 -2.79 17.83 -1.28
C ARG A 186 -2.93 19.20 -0.63
N SER A 187 -1.82 19.93 -0.53
CA SER A 187 -1.85 21.35 -0.14
C SER A 187 -2.28 22.26 -1.29
N PHE A 188 -2.13 21.76 -2.53
CA PHE A 188 -2.22 22.56 -3.76
C PHE A 188 -1.23 23.74 -3.79
N GLU A 189 -0.15 23.63 -3.00
CA GLU A 189 0.96 24.55 -2.96
C GLU A 189 2.28 23.82 -3.25
N ASN A 190 3.01 24.29 -4.26
CA ASN A 190 4.34 23.79 -4.64
C ASN A 190 4.39 22.27 -4.92
N GLY A 191 3.26 21.68 -5.30
CA GLY A 191 3.11 20.27 -5.61
C GLY A 191 3.28 19.36 -4.39
N SER A 192 2.89 19.82 -3.19
CA SER A 192 3.13 19.10 -1.93
C SER A 192 1.86 18.54 -1.28
N PHE A 193 2.04 17.63 -0.34
CA PHE A 193 0.98 17.18 0.56
C PHE A 193 0.82 18.11 1.77
N LEU A 194 -0.40 18.18 2.31
CA LEU A 194 -0.74 18.87 3.56
C LEU A 194 0.04 18.29 4.74
N THR A 195 0.72 19.17 5.46
CA THR A 195 1.47 18.83 6.66
C THR A 195 0.88 19.47 7.91
N ASP A 196 1.24 18.92 9.06
CA ASP A 196 1.05 19.58 10.34
C ASP A 196 1.83 20.91 10.44
N SER A 197 1.68 21.61 11.57
CA SER A 197 2.39 22.87 11.84
C SER A 197 3.91 22.73 11.86
N THR A 198 4.46 21.53 12.00
CA THR A 198 5.91 21.29 11.95
C THR A 198 6.44 21.16 10.52
N GLY A 199 5.56 21.01 9.52
CA GLY A 199 5.94 20.80 8.13
C GLY A 199 6.48 19.39 7.85
N LYS A 200 6.39 18.45 8.80
CA LYS A 200 7.06 17.14 8.71
C LYS A 200 6.13 15.94 8.80
N MET A 201 4.96 16.09 9.42
CA MET A 201 4.01 14.99 9.59
C MET A 201 2.78 15.20 8.71
N PRO A 202 2.12 14.13 8.25
CA PRO A 202 0.80 14.25 7.62
C PRO A 202 -0.20 14.88 8.59
N VAL A 203 -1.22 15.54 8.04
CA VAL A 203 -2.36 15.99 8.83
C VAL A 203 -3.16 14.81 9.40
N HIS A 204 -3.91 15.07 10.45
CA HIS A 204 -4.90 14.14 11.00
C HIS A 204 -6.15 14.09 10.10
N ASN A 205 -6.89 12.97 10.15
CA ASN A 205 -8.04 12.70 9.28
C ASN A 205 -9.31 13.50 9.66
N HIS A 206 -9.21 14.81 9.82
CA HIS A 206 -10.35 15.70 10.10
C HIS A 206 -11.35 15.77 8.92
N MET A 207 -10.88 15.50 7.70
CA MET A 207 -11.73 15.39 6.51
C MET A 207 -12.50 14.07 6.42
N ARG A 208 -12.28 13.14 7.37
CA ARG A 208 -13.02 11.86 7.49
C ARG A 208 -13.04 11.03 6.21
N VAL A 209 -11.91 11.01 5.53
CA VAL A 209 -11.63 10.05 4.45
C VAL A 209 -11.77 8.62 5.02
N PRO A 210 -12.25 7.62 4.24
CA PRO A 210 -12.62 6.30 4.74
C PRO A 210 -11.41 5.41 5.10
N LEU A 211 -10.67 5.81 6.14
CA LEU A 211 -9.61 5.02 6.75
C LEU A 211 -10.20 3.90 7.60
N PHE A 212 -9.54 2.74 7.63
CA PHE A 212 -9.91 1.67 8.54
C PHE A 212 -9.62 2.07 9.99
N ASN A 213 -10.51 1.64 10.87
CA ASN A 213 -10.52 2.08 12.25
C ASN A 213 -11.02 0.99 13.19
N TYR A 214 -10.32 -0.14 13.19
CA TYR A 214 -10.64 -1.22 14.11
C TYR A 214 -10.33 -0.81 15.55
N PRO A 215 -11.04 -1.40 16.54
CA PRO A 215 -10.81 -1.14 17.95
C PRO A 215 -9.34 -1.35 18.35
N VAL A 216 -8.82 -0.42 19.16
CA VAL A 216 -7.46 -0.54 19.69
C VAL A 216 -7.45 -1.68 20.74
N PRO A 217 -6.57 -2.69 20.63
CA PRO A 217 -6.65 -3.90 21.46
C PRO A 217 -6.64 -3.68 22.97
N HIS A 218 -5.88 -2.71 23.47
CA HIS A 218 -5.81 -2.42 24.91
C HIS A 218 -6.92 -1.49 25.40
N MET A 219 -7.66 -0.84 24.50
CA MET A 219 -8.81 0.03 24.83
C MET A 219 -10.15 -0.68 24.62
N MET A 220 -10.17 -1.73 23.80
CA MET A 220 -11.36 -2.55 23.48
C MET A 220 -12.56 -1.74 22.98
N LYS A 221 -12.32 -0.60 22.32
CA LYS A 221 -13.36 0.24 21.71
C LYS A 221 -12.86 0.93 20.45
N THR A 222 -13.79 1.21 19.55
CA THR A 222 -13.55 2.08 18.39
C THR A 222 -13.37 3.52 18.88
N LEU A 223 -12.29 4.17 18.47
CA LEU A 223 -12.01 5.57 18.77
C LEU A 223 -12.38 6.45 17.57
N SER A 224 -12.35 7.78 17.70
CA SER A 224 -12.56 8.69 16.57
C SER A 224 -11.56 8.41 15.44
N THR A 225 -12.02 8.38 14.18
CA THR A 225 -11.16 8.24 13.00
C THR A 225 -10.23 9.44 12.82
N GLU A 226 -10.61 10.61 13.35
CA GLU A 226 -9.85 11.86 13.23
C GLU A 226 -8.48 11.78 13.91
N ARG A 227 -8.28 10.84 14.85
CA ARG A 227 -6.96 10.62 15.48
C ARG A 227 -5.92 10.03 14.51
N LEU A 228 -6.36 9.38 13.42
CA LEU A 228 -5.48 8.70 12.47
C LEU A 228 -4.80 9.73 11.56
N PHE A 229 -3.61 9.41 11.06
CA PHE A 229 -2.99 10.22 10.02
C PHE A 229 -3.68 10.00 8.68
N LEU A 230 -3.91 11.08 7.95
CA LEU A 230 -4.42 11.04 6.59
C LEU A 230 -3.29 10.67 5.63
N LEU A 231 -3.36 9.45 5.09
CA LEU A 231 -2.40 8.85 4.17
C LEU A 231 -3.14 8.17 3.02
N GLY A 232 -2.42 7.72 1.99
CA GLY A 232 -3.02 7.25 0.73
C GLY A 232 -3.83 5.96 0.82
N ASP A 233 -3.46 5.04 1.71
CA ASP A 233 -4.14 3.75 1.88
C ASP A 233 -4.84 3.61 3.25
N ALA A 234 -6.01 2.98 3.23
CA ALA A 234 -6.91 2.81 4.38
C ALA A 234 -6.27 2.06 5.56
N ARG A 235 -5.27 1.20 5.30
CA ARG A 235 -4.60 0.30 6.26
C ARG A 235 -3.31 0.88 6.80
N THR A 236 -2.81 1.99 6.26
CA THR A 236 -1.51 2.60 6.67
C THR A 236 -1.36 2.82 8.17
N ASN A 237 -2.46 3.09 8.89
CA ASN A 237 -2.46 3.31 10.34
C ASN A 237 -2.55 2.01 11.18
N GLN A 238 -2.50 0.83 10.55
CA GLN A 238 -2.75 -0.45 11.19
C GLN A 238 -1.74 -0.82 12.28
N ASN A 239 -0.46 -0.56 12.05
CA ASN A 239 0.59 -0.81 13.03
C ASN A 239 1.74 0.23 12.89
N PRO A 240 2.56 0.43 13.94
CA PRO A 240 3.61 1.44 13.95
C PRO A 240 4.64 1.33 12.81
N ALA A 241 4.97 0.12 12.37
CA ALA A 241 5.98 -0.09 11.33
C ALA A 241 5.43 0.29 9.94
N LEU A 242 4.21 -0.15 9.61
CA LEU A 242 3.56 0.23 8.37
C LEU A 242 3.37 1.75 8.30
N LEU A 243 2.84 2.34 9.37
CA LEU A 243 2.63 3.78 9.47
C LEU A 243 3.94 4.56 9.28
N THR A 244 5.02 4.10 9.90
CA THR A 244 6.35 4.69 9.75
C THR A 244 6.79 4.73 8.29
N ILE A 245 6.67 3.61 7.58
CA ILE A 245 7.11 3.51 6.19
C ILE A 245 6.21 4.37 5.28
N SER A 246 4.91 4.46 5.57
CA SER A 246 4.02 5.35 4.82
C SER A 246 4.37 6.83 5.03
N VAL A 247 4.63 7.26 6.28
CA VAL A 247 5.08 8.63 6.59
C VAL A 247 6.43 8.94 5.94
N LEU A 248 7.33 7.95 5.88
CA LEU A 248 8.61 8.06 5.20
C LEU A 248 8.44 8.45 3.72
N PHE A 249 7.60 7.73 2.98
CA PHE A 249 7.34 8.01 1.57
C PHE A 249 6.53 9.29 1.34
N PHE A 250 5.59 9.60 2.23
CA PHE A 250 4.90 10.89 2.25
C PHE A 250 5.90 12.06 2.33
N ARG A 251 6.85 12.00 3.27
CA ARG A 251 7.89 13.03 3.42
C ARG A 251 8.81 13.08 2.21
N TRP A 252 9.14 11.91 1.65
CA TRP A 252 9.96 11.81 0.45
C TRP A 252 9.32 12.52 -0.74
N HIS A 253 8.01 12.38 -0.94
CA HIS A 253 7.28 13.13 -1.96
C HIS A 253 7.47 14.64 -1.81
N ASN A 254 7.26 15.19 -0.60
CA ASN A 254 7.42 16.63 -0.36
C ASN A 254 8.87 17.11 -0.61
N VAL A 255 9.88 16.30 -0.26
CA VAL A 255 11.29 16.61 -0.57
C VAL A 255 11.52 16.65 -2.08
N VAL A 256 10.97 15.69 -2.82
CA VAL A 256 11.08 15.63 -4.29
C VAL A 256 10.36 16.81 -4.93
N ALA A 257 9.13 17.12 -4.50
CA ALA A 257 8.35 18.27 -4.98
C ALA A 257 9.09 19.59 -4.76
N TRP A 258 9.63 19.81 -3.56
CA TRP A 258 10.43 21.00 -3.25
C TRP A 258 11.65 21.14 -4.19
N LYS A 259 12.38 20.04 -4.42
CA LYS A 259 13.54 20.04 -5.35
C LYS A 259 13.10 20.38 -6.78
N ILE A 260 11.98 19.83 -7.25
CA ILE A 260 11.45 20.10 -8.60
C ILE A 260 11.05 21.56 -8.72
N LYS A 261 10.27 22.10 -7.77
CA LYS A 261 9.85 23.51 -7.76
C LYS A 261 11.02 24.46 -7.71
N LYS A 262 12.07 24.15 -6.93
CA LYS A 262 13.30 24.96 -6.85
C LYS A 262 14.01 25.08 -8.21
N HIS A 263 14.05 24.02 -9.00
CA HIS A 263 14.69 24.03 -10.32
C HIS A 263 13.76 24.49 -11.45
N ASN A 264 12.46 24.47 -11.21
CA ASN A 264 11.44 24.90 -12.17
C ASN A 264 10.46 25.88 -11.49
N PRO A 265 10.88 27.12 -11.19
CA PRO A 265 10.06 28.07 -10.45
C PRO A 265 8.73 28.41 -11.12
N ASP A 266 8.70 28.36 -12.46
CA ASP A 266 7.52 28.72 -13.27
C ASP A 266 6.49 27.59 -13.40
N TRP A 267 6.79 26.38 -12.91
CA TRP A 267 5.84 25.26 -13.01
C TRP A 267 4.66 25.42 -12.06
N SER A 268 3.49 24.99 -12.53
CA SER A 268 2.26 24.93 -11.73
C SER A 268 2.37 23.92 -10.58
N ASP A 269 1.53 24.06 -9.56
CA ASP A 269 1.40 23.06 -8.48
C ASP A 269 1.19 21.64 -9.05
N GLU A 270 0.29 21.53 -10.02
CA GLU A 270 -0.08 20.27 -10.64
C GLU A 270 1.08 19.62 -11.40
N ASP A 271 1.86 20.39 -12.15
CA ASP A 271 3.02 19.87 -12.88
C ASP A 271 4.10 19.38 -11.92
N VAL A 272 4.33 20.11 -10.82
CA VAL A 272 5.27 19.70 -9.79
C VAL A 272 4.79 18.43 -9.09
N PHE A 273 3.51 18.37 -8.70
CA PHE A 273 2.93 17.21 -8.02
C PHE A 273 3.03 15.95 -8.88
N GLN A 274 2.62 16.03 -10.16
CA GLN A 274 2.66 14.87 -11.06
C GLN A 274 4.09 14.45 -11.40
N LYS A 275 5.02 15.40 -11.56
CA LYS A 275 6.44 15.07 -11.74
C LYS A 275 7.02 14.39 -10.50
N ALA A 276 6.70 14.91 -9.30
CA ALA A 276 7.12 14.32 -8.03
C ALA A 276 6.56 12.92 -7.86
N ARG A 277 5.24 12.74 -8.08
CA ARG A 277 4.56 11.45 -8.09
C ARG A 277 5.24 10.46 -9.03
N ARG A 278 5.47 10.84 -10.29
CA ARG A 278 6.14 9.98 -11.28
C ARG A 278 7.54 9.56 -10.84
N ILE A 279 8.33 10.47 -10.27
CA ILE A 279 9.67 10.15 -9.77
C ILE A 279 9.58 9.19 -8.59
N VAL A 280 8.70 9.46 -7.61
CA VAL A 280 8.55 8.60 -6.44
C VAL A 280 8.06 7.20 -6.84
N ILE A 281 7.09 7.08 -7.75
CA ILE A 281 6.64 5.79 -8.28
C ILE A 281 7.78 5.07 -9.00
N ALA A 282 8.55 5.77 -9.85
CA ALA A 282 9.71 5.19 -10.49
C ALA A 282 10.75 4.69 -9.46
N THR A 283 10.92 5.42 -8.35
CA THR A 283 11.76 5.00 -7.21
C THR A 283 11.20 3.82 -6.42
N LEU A 284 9.98 3.35 -6.68
CA LEU A 284 9.48 2.07 -6.15
C LEU A 284 9.78 0.89 -7.09
N GLN A 285 9.91 1.13 -8.40
CA GLN A 285 9.87 0.10 -9.44
C GLN A 285 11.21 -0.27 -10.11
N THR A 286 12.11 0.68 -10.37
CA THR A 286 13.19 0.50 -11.38
C THR A 286 14.59 0.36 -10.76
N LYS A 287 15.64 -0.02 -11.51
CA LYS A 287 17.07 -0.01 -11.07
C LYS A 287 17.83 1.24 -11.53
N LYS A 288 17.40 1.79 -12.67
CA LYS A 288 18.09 2.85 -13.38
C LYS A 288 17.79 4.17 -12.69
N CYS A 289 18.84 4.77 -12.13
CA CYS A 289 18.91 6.21 -11.90
C CYS A 289 18.28 6.89 -13.13
N PHE A 290 17.33 7.80 -12.91
CA PHE A 290 16.67 8.56 -13.98
C PHE A 290 17.65 9.60 -14.56
N ILE A 291 18.83 9.14 -15.02
CA ILE A 291 19.89 9.94 -15.64
C ILE A 291 19.58 10.15 -17.14
N GLU A 292 18.72 9.35 -17.76
CA GLU A 292 18.54 9.42 -19.23
C GLU A 292 17.25 10.08 -19.73
N VAL A 293 16.23 10.28 -18.89
CA VAL A 293 14.97 10.94 -19.31
C VAL A 293 14.98 12.46 -18.98
N ILE A 294 16.11 12.98 -18.48
CA ILE A 294 16.40 14.42 -18.41
C ILE A 294 17.64 14.73 -19.27
N LYS A 295 17.81 14.04 -20.41
CA LYS A 295 18.80 14.43 -21.43
C LYS A 295 18.20 15.53 -22.30
N GLY A 296 18.14 16.73 -21.73
CA GLY A 296 17.78 17.98 -22.37
C GLY A 296 18.32 19.21 -21.63
N SER A 297 18.79 19.05 -20.40
CA SER A 297 19.53 20.08 -19.67
C SER A 297 20.79 19.48 -19.05
N GLU A 298 21.92 20.07 -19.39
CA GLU A 298 23.24 19.72 -18.87
C GLU A 298 23.31 20.05 -17.37
N LYS A 299 22.95 19.07 -16.54
CA LYS A 299 23.49 18.76 -15.19
C LYS A 299 22.57 17.70 -14.55
N PRO A 300 23.10 16.59 -14.00
CA PRO A 300 22.25 15.62 -13.30
C PRO A 300 21.63 16.29 -12.07
N LEU A 301 20.30 16.40 -12.06
CA LEU A 301 19.49 16.91 -10.94
C LEU A 301 19.63 16.06 -9.66
N PHE A 302 20.20 14.86 -9.79
CA PHE A 302 20.36 13.87 -8.73
C PHE A 302 21.83 13.45 -8.65
N GLN A 303 22.52 13.84 -7.56
CA GLN A 303 23.73 13.12 -7.12
C GLN A 303 23.30 11.86 -6.33
N PRO A 304 24.01 10.73 -6.49
CA PRO A 304 23.55 9.42 -6.03
C PRO A 304 23.92 9.18 -4.57
N GLU A 305 23.09 9.64 -3.64
CA GLU A 305 23.14 9.19 -2.26
C GLU A 305 21.73 8.78 -1.80
N TYR A 306 21.47 7.45 -1.89
CA TYR A 306 20.46 6.65 -1.16
C TYR A 306 18.95 6.80 -1.57
N PHE A 307 18.04 5.81 -1.52
CA PHE A 307 18.08 4.43 -0.99
C PHE A 307 16.94 3.49 -1.50
N PHE A 308 15.89 3.95 -2.20
CA PHE A 308 14.60 3.19 -2.20
C PHE A 308 14.31 2.35 -3.44
N GLN A 309 15.01 2.62 -4.54
CA GLN A 309 14.73 2.10 -5.87
C GLN A 309 15.06 0.60 -6.05
N ASN A 310 15.94 0.05 -5.21
CA ASN A 310 16.20 -1.38 -5.15
C ASN A 310 15.12 -2.18 -4.40
N VAL A 311 14.35 -1.54 -3.51
CA VAL A 311 13.85 -2.26 -2.34
C VAL A 311 12.80 -3.31 -2.72
N ILE A 312 11.85 -3.08 -3.63
CA ILE A 312 10.85 -4.11 -3.98
C ILE A 312 11.45 -5.17 -4.92
N VAL A 313 11.94 -4.76 -6.09
CA VAL A 313 12.29 -5.67 -7.20
C VAL A 313 13.64 -6.36 -7.01
N TYR A 314 14.60 -5.71 -6.36
CA TYR A 314 16.01 -6.15 -6.35
C TYR A 314 16.57 -6.46 -4.96
N GLU A 315 15.94 -6.00 -3.89
CA GLU A 315 16.29 -6.40 -2.52
C GLU A 315 15.20 -7.28 -1.90
N TYR A 316 13.93 -6.85 -1.90
CA TYR A 316 12.84 -7.57 -1.25
C TYR A 316 12.53 -8.87 -1.98
N ILE A 317 12.23 -8.84 -3.30
CA ILE A 317 11.95 -10.07 -4.05
C ILE A 317 13.12 -11.07 -3.97
N PRO A 318 14.38 -10.68 -4.21
CA PRO A 318 15.50 -11.61 -4.05
C PRO A 318 15.76 -12.05 -2.62
N ALA A 319 15.62 -11.18 -1.61
CA ALA A 319 15.74 -11.59 -0.20
C ALA A 319 14.60 -12.52 0.23
N PHE A 320 13.42 -12.37 -0.40
CA PHE A 320 12.21 -13.12 -0.10
C PHE A 320 12.19 -14.48 -0.80
N LEU A 321 12.42 -14.52 -2.12
CA LEU A 321 12.39 -15.70 -2.98
C LEU A 321 13.73 -16.42 -3.10
N GLU A 322 14.84 -15.77 -2.76
CA GLU A 322 16.22 -16.24 -3.04
C GLU A 322 16.54 -16.39 -4.53
N GLU A 323 15.72 -15.76 -5.37
CA GLU A 323 15.86 -15.74 -6.81
C GLU A 323 15.79 -14.31 -7.33
N THR A 324 16.57 -14.01 -8.36
CA THR A 324 16.51 -12.73 -9.04
C THR A 324 15.56 -12.80 -10.22
N LEU A 325 14.83 -11.71 -10.47
CA LEU A 325 13.98 -11.61 -11.64
C LEU A 325 14.83 -11.59 -12.92
N PRO A 326 14.35 -12.22 -14.01
CA PRO A 326 15.04 -12.15 -15.29
C PRO A 326 15.11 -10.70 -15.79
N PRO A 327 16.11 -10.36 -16.64
CA PRO A 327 16.21 -9.03 -17.22
C PRO A 327 14.92 -8.62 -17.93
N TYR A 328 14.50 -7.37 -17.72
CA TYR A 328 13.29 -6.82 -18.33
C TYR A 328 13.43 -6.76 -19.86
N LYS A 329 12.50 -7.39 -20.58
CA LYS A 329 12.52 -7.49 -22.06
C LYS A 329 11.65 -6.45 -22.77
N GLY A 330 11.03 -5.54 -22.02
CA GLY A 330 10.05 -4.59 -22.53
C GLY A 330 8.63 -4.89 -22.04
N TYR A 331 7.72 -3.95 -22.30
CA TYR A 331 6.31 -4.10 -21.95
C TYR A 331 5.67 -5.14 -22.86
N ASN A 332 4.96 -6.10 -22.25
CA ASN A 332 4.18 -7.10 -22.98
C ASN A 332 2.69 -6.87 -22.70
N PRO A 333 1.90 -6.41 -23.69
CA PRO A 333 0.48 -6.14 -23.50
C PRO A 333 -0.38 -7.40 -23.27
N ASP A 334 0.14 -8.59 -23.59
CA ASP A 334 -0.63 -9.84 -23.52
C ASP A 334 -0.59 -10.47 -22.12
N ILE A 335 0.19 -9.92 -21.19
CA ILE A 335 0.30 -10.43 -19.82
C ILE A 335 -0.79 -9.78 -18.95
N HIS A 336 -1.71 -10.61 -18.44
CA HIS A 336 -2.69 -10.16 -17.47
C HIS A 336 -2.01 -9.79 -16.13
N PRO A 337 -2.16 -8.54 -15.63
CA PRO A 337 -1.42 -8.03 -14.48
C PRO A 337 -2.07 -8.35 -13.12
N GLY A 338 -3.33 -8.75 -13.11
CA GLY A 338 -4.09 -9.05 -11.90
C GLY A 338 -3.43 -10.04 -10.93
N ILE A 339 -3.69 -9.84 -9.64
CA ILE A 339 -3.17 -10.69 -8.59
C ILE A 339 -3.95 -12.01 -8.51
N THR A 340 -3.24 -13.13 -8.37
CA THR A 340 -3.92 -14.43 -8.28
C THR A 340 -4.50 -14.70 -6.89
N HIS A 341 -5.60 -15.46 -6.82
CA HIS A 341 -6.18 -15.93 -5.55
C HIS A 341 -5.13 -16.67 -4.68
N VAL A 342 -4.32 -17.54 -5.28
CA VAL A 342 -3.28 -18.30 -4.57
C VAL A 342 -2.21 -17.37 -3.99
N PHE A 343 -1.85 -16.31 -4.71
CA PHE A 343 -0.88 -15.33 -4.21
C PHE A 343 -1.41 -14.60 -2.96
N GLN A 344 -2.65 -14.11 -3.01
CA GLN A 344 -3.29 -13.42 -1.90
C GLN A 344 -3.52 -14.33 -0.67
N SER A 345 -3.91 -15.58 -0.90
CA SER A 345 -4.32 -16.50 0.17
C SER A 345 -3.14 -17.24 0.81
N ALA A 346 -2.09 -17.55 0.05
CA ALA A 346 -0.97 -18.37 0.54
C ALA A 346 0.37 -17.68 0.41
N ALA A 347 0.83 -17.40 -0.83
CA ALA A 347 2.21 -17.00 -1.08
C ALA A 347 2.61 -15.75 -0.28
N PHE A 348 1.73 -14.76 -0.22
CA PHE A 348 2.03 -13.53 0.48
C PHE A 348 1.80 -13.59 2.00
N ARG A 349 1.08 -14.60 2.50
CA ARG A 349 0.88 -14.81 3.94
C ARG A 349 2.14 -15.32 4.65
N PHE A 350 3.16 -15.75 3.89
CA PHE A 350 4.47 -16.11 4.43
C PHE A 350 5.07 -15.01 5.33
N GLY A 351 4.84 -13.74 5.00
CA GLY A 351 5.33 -12.61 5.80
C GLY A 351 4.81 -12.60 7.25
N HIS A 352 3.63 -13.18 7.51
CA HIS A 352 3.08 -13.28 8.86
C HIS A 352 3.93 -14.17 9.78
N SER A 353 4.67 -15.15 9.24
CA SER A 353 5.59 -16.00 10.01
C SER A 353 6.87 -15.27 10.42
N LEU A 354 7.11 -14.06 9.91
CA LEU A 354 8.30 -13.25 10.20
C LEU A 354 8.03 -12.08 11.14
N ILE A 355 6.78 -11.88 11.56
CA ILE A 355 6.39 -10.77 12.44
C ILE A 355 6.93 -11.04 13.86
N PRO A 356 7.82 -10.19 14.40
CA PRO A 356 8.37 -10.38 15.74
C PRO A 356 7.34 -10.01 16.82
N PRO A 357 7.46 -10.50 18.07
CA PRO A 357 6.55 -10.10 19.16
C PRO A 357 6.67 -8.61 19.54
N GLY A 358 7.80 -7.97 19.23
CA GLY A 358 8.00 -6.55 19.47
C GLY A 358 9.00 -5.89 18.51
N LEU A 359 8.96 -4.55 18.48
CA LEU A 359 9.79 -3.72 17.61
C LEU A 359 10.75 -2.85 18.40
N TYR A 360 12.03 -2.99 18.12
CA TYR A 360 13.05 -2.10 18.62
C TYR A 360 12.99 -0.73 17.95
N ARG A 361 13.33 0.31 18.72
CA ARG A 361 13.60 1.66 18.18
C ARG A 361 15.08 1.95 18.37
N ARG A 362 15.74 2.38 17.30
CA ARG A 362 17.18 2.65 17.26
C ARG A 362 17.43 4.09 16.78
N ASP A 363 18.37 4.79 17.38
CA ASP A 363 18.82 6.09 16.88
C ASP A 363 19.98 5.98 15.87
N SER A 364 20.41 7.13 15.34
CA SER A 364 21.52 7.20 14.37
C SER A 364 22.88 6.83 14.97
N LYS A 365 23.01 6.76 16.29
CA LYS A 365 24.22 6.36 17.02
C LYS A 365 24.19 4.89 17.46
N CYS A 366 23.28 4.10 16.88
CA CYS A 366 23.08 2.69 17.19
C CYS A 366 22.58 2.39 18.62
N ASN A 367 22.04 3.38 19.34
CA ASN A 367 21.48 3.13 20.67
C ASN A 367 20.01 2.67 20.56
N PHE A 368 19.68 1.62 21.31
CA PHE A 368 18.30 1.14 21.45
C PHE A 368 17.54 1.98 22.47
N LYS A 369 16.38 2.50 22.07
CA LYS A 369 15.53 3.40 22.86
C LYS A 369 14.42 2.65 23.56
N LYS A 370 14.40 2.76 24.90
CA LYS A 370 13.32 2.23 25.74
C LYS A 370 11.99 2.94 25.49
N THR A 371 10.88 2.21 25.63
CA THR A 371 9.50 2.75 25.56
C THR A 371 9.27 3.78 26.68
N PRO A 372 8.24 4.64 26.59
CA PRO A 372 7.86 5.51 27.70
C PRO A 372 7.59 4.74 29.01
N MET A 373 7.19 3.47 28.91
CA MET A 373 6.96 2.57 30.03
C MET A 373 8.23 1.85 30.52
N GLY A 374 9.38 2.08 29.87
CA GLY A 374 10.68 1.51 30.27
C GLY A 374 11.06 0.19 29.58
N ASP A 375 10.20 -0.36 28.72
CA ASP A 375 10.46 -1.60 28.00
C ASP A 375 11.51 -1.44 26.91
N ILE A 376 12.20 -2.53 26.57
CA ILE A 376 13.26 -2.52 25.54
C ILE A 376 12.73 -2.39 24.11
N ALA A 377 11.46 -2.73 23.87
CA ALA A 377 10.83 -2.77 22.55
C ALA A 377 9.33 -2.46 22.65
N LEU A 378 8.74 -2.01 21.54
CA LEU A 378 7.30 -1.82 21.39
C LEU A 378 6.62 -3.19 21.27
N ARG A 379 5.70 -3.52 22.16
CA ARG A 379 4.92 -4.76 22.07
C ARG A 379 3.91 -4.65 20.92
N LEU A 380 4.00 -5.51 19.92
CA LEU A 380 3.16 -5.34 18.72
C LEU A 380 1.67 -5.50 19.03
N CYS A 381 1.28 -6.54 19.76
CA CYS A 381 -0.13 -6.86 20.00
C CYS A 381 -0.92 -5.74 20.69
N SER A 382 -0.27 -4.86 21.46
CA SER A 382 -0.93 -3.71 22.11
C SER A 382 -0.96 -2.44 21.25
N THR A 383 -0.21 -2.40 20.14
CA THR A 383 0.01 -1.19 19.32
C THR A 383 -0.78 -1.15 18.01
N TRP A 384 -1.56 -2.19 17.69
CA TRP A 384 -2.41 -2.19 16.50
C TRP A 384 -3.47 -1.09 16.59
N TRP A 385 -3.59 -0.28 15.53
CA TRP A 385 -4.52 0.85 15.42
C TRP A 385 -4.36 1.95 16.49
N ASP A 386 -3.25 1.93 17.23
CA ASP A 386 -2.94 2.94 18.24
C ASP A 386 -2.26 4.17 17.61
N SER A 387 -2.99 5.26 17.55
CA SER A 387 -2.55 6.55 17.00
C SER A 387 -1.76 7.41 17.98
N ASN A 388 -1.57 6.99 19.24
CA ASN A 388 -0.84 7.77 20.24
C ASN A 388 0.68 7.51 20.19
N PHE A 389 1.10 6.34 19.68
CA PHE A 389 2.50 5.97 19.53
C PHE A 389 3.36 6.83 18.57
N PRO A 390 2.84 7.44 17.50
CA PRO A 390 3.65 8.21 16.55
C PRO A 390 4.38 9.40 17.15
N LYS A 391 3.88 9.96 18.26
CA LYS A 391 4.60 10.99 19.04
C LYS A 391 5.94 10.51 19.60
N HIS A 392 6.31 9.23 19.44
CA HIS A 392 7.56 8.64 19.89
C HIS A 392 8.30 7.83 18.80
N LEU A 393 7.81 7.80 17.56
CA LEU A 393 8.39 7.05 16.42
C LEU A 393 9.41 7.87 15.61
N TYR A 394 9.98 8.94 16.18
CA TYR A 394 10.79 9.89 15.44
C TYR A 394 12.04 9.26 14.78
N PHE A 395 11.94 9.02 13.48
CA PHE A 395 13.07 9.07 12.54
C PHE A 395 13.49 10.54 12.37
N LYS A 396 14.09 11.10 13.43
CA LYS A 396 14.58 12.48 13.45
C LYS A 396 15.75 12.71 12.47
N SER A 397 16.33 11.65 11.89
CA SER A 397 17.64 11.71 11.21
C SER A 397 17.70 11.19 9.76
N ILE A 398 16.60 10.79 9.11
CA ILE A 398 16.73 10.20 7.76
C ILE A 398 16.78 11.27 6.65
N PHE A 399 16.24 12.48 6.86
CA PHE A 399 16.22 13.54 5.81
C PHE A 399 16.37 14.97 6.35
N ASN A 400 17.13 15.18 7.43
CA ASN A 400 17.53 16.54 7.79
C ASN A 400 18.79 16.92 7.03
#